data_AF-E6X1N6-F1
#
_entry.id   AF-E6X1N6-F1
#
_cell.length_a   1.000
_cell.length_b   1.000
_cell.length_c   1.000
_cell.angle_alpha   90.00
_cell.angle_beta   90.00
_cell.angle_gamma   90.00
#
_symmetry.space_group_name_H-M   'P 1'
#
loop_
_entity.id
_entity.type
_entity.pdbx_description
1 polymer ?
#
loop_
_entity_poly.entity_id
_entity_poly.type
_entity_poly.pdbx_seq_one_letter_code
_entity_poly.pdbx_strand_id
1 'polypeptide(L)'
;MFGTVCEIDKERGFVKLDVLGRVTNWLPCVQSTPAIGQQVAFIEYDNDGTGVVLGSLSRTDGSPVSLHIGGIDVSIDGATITVKADTSYTGDIAIKGNVSIDGDLTLTGGVTDSRGDLTNFSTTDGAKRA
;
A
#
# COMPACT_ATOMS: atom_id res chain seq x y z
N MET A 1 -2.10 8.23 -4.92
CA MET A 1 -1.70 9.55 -4.37
C MET A 1 -2.86 10.52 -4.42
N PHE A 2 -2.73 11.70 -3.80
CA PHE A 2 -3.68 12.80 -3.94
C PHE A 2 -3.04 13.95 -4.71
N GLY A 3 -3.82 14.62 -5.55
CA GLY A 3 -3.39 15.80 -6.31
C GLY A 3 -4.52 16.80 -6.47
N THR A 4 -4.17 18.05 -6.79
CA THR A 4 -5.13 19.13 -7.05
C THR A 4 -5.23 19.38 -8.53
N VAL A 5 -6.44 19.42 -9.08
CA VAL A 5 -6.65 19.67 -10.52
C VAL A 5 -6.22 21.08 -10.89
N CYS A 6 -5.28 21.22 -11.82
CA CYS A 6 -4.73 22.52 -12.24
C CYS A 6 -5.03 22.86 -13.71
N GLU A 7 -5.24 21.86 -14.58
CA GLU A 7 -5.67 22.06 -15.97
C GLU A 7 -6.71 20.98 -16.37
N ILE A 8 -7.63 21.33 -17.27
CA ILE A 8 -8.67 20.42 -17.78
C ILE A 8 -8.73 20.50 -19.31
N ASP A 9 -8.66 19.34 -19.95
CA ASP A 9 -9.06 19.13 -21.35
C ASP A 9 -10.44 18.46 -21.34
N LYS A 10 -11.47 19.28 -21.56
CA LYS A 10 -12.87 18.82 -21.53
C LYS A 10 -13.23 17.93 -22.71
N GLU A 11 -12.57 18.12 -23.86
CA GLU A 11 -12.90 17.36 -25.07
C GLU A 11 -12.41 15.92 -24.93
N ARG A 12 -11.24 15.73 -24.34
CA ARG A 12 -10.67 14.40 -24.13
C ARG A 12 -11.10 13.77 -22.81
N GLY A 13 -11.55 14.57 -21.83
CA GLY A 13 -11.83 14.09 -20.48
C GLY A 13 -10.56 13.86 -19.66
N PHE A 14 -9.52 14.68 -19.89
CA PHE A 14 -8.23 14.57 -19.24
C PHE A 14 -7.98 15.76 -18.31
N VAL A 15 -7.18 15.55 -17.28
CA VAL A 15 -6.75 16.60 -16.37
C VAL A 15 -5.25 16.53 -16.11
N LYS A 16 -4.65 17.65 -15.71
CA LYS A 16 -3.35 17.66 -15.03
C LYS A 16 -3.55 17.95 -13.56
N LEU A 17 -2.71 17.32 -12.74
CA LEU A 17 -2.72 17.49 -11.29
C LEU A 17 -1.42 18.17 -10.85
N ASP A 18 -1.55 19.13 -9.93
CA ASP A 18 -0.46 19.56 -9.07
C ASP A 18 -0.36 18.61 -7.88
N VAL A 19 0.81 17.99 -7.73
CA VAL A 19 1.15 17.04 -6.69
C VAL A 19 2.37 17.58 -5.95
N LEU A 20 2.13 18.35 -4.89
CA LEU A 20 3.17 18.97 -4.05
C LEU A 20 4.19 19.79 -4.85
N GLY A 21 3.73 20.52 -5.88
CA GLY A 21 4.55 21.36 -6.76
C GLY A 21 5.03 20.67 -8.03
N ARG A 22 4.77 19.38 -8.22
CA ARG A 22 5.03 18.64 -9.47
C ARG A 22 3.74 18.49 -10.27
N VAL A 23 3.73 18.94 -11.53
CA VAL A 23 2.59 18.78 -12.43
C VAL A 23 2.69 17.46 -13.20
N THR A 24 1.58 16.71 -13.28
CA THR A 24 1.50 15.44 -14.02
C THR A 24 1.39 15.64 -15.55
N ASN A 25 1.50 14.55 -16.30
CA ASN A 25 1.00 14.50 -17.68
C ASN A 25 -0.54 14.62 -17.69
N TRP A 26 -1.11 14.68 -18.89
CA TRP A 26 -2.56 14.56 -19.05
C TRP A 26 -3.02 13.17 -18.60
N LEU A 27 -3.84 13.14 -17.56
CA LEU A 27 -4.39 11.90 -16.99
C LEU A 27 -5.87 11.75 -17.38
N PRO A 28 -6.29 10.58 -17.88
CA PRO A 28 -7.71 10.31 -18.12
C PRO A 28 -8.49 10.24 -16.81
N CYS A 29 -9.74 10.71 -16.83
CA CYS A 29 -10.67 10.57 -15.71
C CYS A 29 -11.55 9.32 -15.90
N VAL A 30 -11.58 8.43 -14.91
CA VAL A 30 -12.42 7.21 -14.92
C VAL A 30 -13.89 7.55 -14.66
N GLN A 31 -14.13 8.65 -13.95
CA GLN A 31 -15.45 9.17 -13.63
C GLN A 31 -15.66 10.52 -14.32
N SER A 32 -16.65 11.28 -13.86
CA SER A 32 -16.87 12.67 -14.29
C SER A 32 -15.63 13.53 -14.11
N THR A 33 -15.38 14.42 -15.08
CA THR A 33 -14.26 15.38 -15.03
C THR A 33 -14.38 16.28 -13.78
N PRO A 34 -13.36 16.29 -12.90
CA PRO A 34 -13.36 17.14 -11.71
C PRO A 34 -13.16 18.62 -12.07
N ALA A 35 -13.46 19.53 -11.14
CA ALA A 35 -13.26 20.96 -11.32
C ALA A 35 -11.82 21.39 -11.00
N ILE A 36 -11.39 22.54 -11.57
CA ILE A 36 -10.12 23.18 -11.20
C ILE A 36 -10.10 23.47 -9.70
N GLY A 37 -8.97 23.20 -9.03
CA GLY A 37 -8.78 23.37 -7.60
C GLY A 37 -9.34 22.22 -6.74
N GLN A 38 -10.01 21.24 -7.36
CA GLN A 38 -10.54 20.08 -6.62
C GLN A 38 -9.43 19.07 -6.33
N GLN A 39 -9.45 18.51 -5.12
CA GLN A 39 -8.58 17.39 -4.76
C GLN A 39 -9.15 16.07 -5.29
N VAL A 40 -8.28 15.25 -5.88
CA VAL A 40 -8.66 13.96 -6.46
C VAL A 40 -7.72 12.86 -6.00
N ALA A 41 -8.22 11.62 -5.99
CA ALA A 41 -7.39 10.43 -5.91
C ALA A 41 -6.96 10.01 -7.31
N PHE A 42 -5.69 9.63 -7.46
CA PHE A 42 -5.15 9.11 -8.70
C PHE A 42 -4.10 8.02 -8.45
N ILE A 43 -3.92 7.16 -9.45
CA ILE A 43 -2.85 6.16 -9.51
C ILE A 43 -1.83 6.63 -10.53
N GLU A 44 -0.56 6.58 -10.19
CA GLU A 44 0.57 6.84 -11.08
C GLU A 44 1.30 5.52 -11.31
N TYR A 45 1.68 5.24 -12.56
CA TYR A 45 2.28 3.95 -12.90
C TYR A 45 3.79 3.93 -12.64
N ASP A 46 4.52 4.98 -13.02
CA ASP A 46 5.99 4.99 -13.02
C ASP A 46 6.63 6.24 -12.39
N ASN A 47 5.88 7.00 -11.56
CA ASN A 47 6.31 8.28 -10.97
C ASN A 47 6.75 9.37 -11.98
N ASP A 48 6.45 9.17 -13.26
CA ASP A 48 6.80 10.02 -14.41
C ASP A 48 5.70 11.04 -14.77
N GLY A 49 4.66 11.12 -13.94
CA GLY A 49 3.45 11.89 -14.18
C GLY A 49 2.40 11.17 -15.00
N THR A 50 2.56 9.89 -15.36
CA THR A 50 1.59 9.09 -16.11
C THR A 50 0.74 8.24 -15.19
N GLY A 51 -0.58 8.20 -15.44
CA GLY A 51 -1.51 7.60 -14.49
C GLY A 51 -2.97 7.72 -14.90
N VAL A 52 -3.86 7.59 -13.91
CA VAL A 52 -5.31 7.67 -14.09
C VAL A 52 -5.98 8.32 -12.87
N VAL A 53 -6.94 9.20 -13.13
CA VAL A 53 -7.74 9.83 -12.07
C VAL A 53 -8.94 8.96 -11.74
N LEU A 54 -9.03 8.55 -10.48
CA LEU A 54 -10.08 7.65 -9.99
C LEU A 54 -11.38 8.41 -9.70
N GLY A 55 -11.27 9.66 -9.25
CA GLY A 55 -12.41 10.51 -8.95
C GLY A 55 -12.09 11.60 -7.93
N SER A 56 -13.06 12.47 -7.73
CA SER A 56 -12.95 13.54 -6.77
C SER A 56 -13.18 13.08 -5.34
N LEU A 57 -12.46 13.71 -4.41
CA LEU A 57 -12.64 13.48 -2.99
C LEU A 57 -13.40 14.68 -2.42
N SER A 58 -14.67 14.47 -2.10
CA SER A 58 -15.43 15.40 -1.27
C SER A 58 -15.55 14.78 0.12
N ARG A 59 -14.56 15.01 0.97
CA ARG A 59 -14.65 14.62 2.38
C ARG A 59 -14.38 15.80 3.27
N THR A 60 -15.35 16.12 4.11
CA THR A 60 -15.30 17.17 5.13
C THR A 60 -15.18 16.60 6.54
N ASP A 61 -15.26 15.27 6.69
CA ASP A 61 -15.40 14.58 7.98
C ASP A 61 -14.10 13.98 8.53
N GLY A 62 -13.00 14.06 7.77
CA GLY A 62 -11.71 13.49 8.16
C GLY A 62 -11.61 11.97 8.08
N SER A 63 -12.65 11.28 7.56
CA SER A 63 -12.63 9.82 7.41
C SER A 63 -11.56 9.36 6.40
N PRO A 64 -10.82 8.27 6.67
CA PRO A 64 -9.76 7.80 5.78
C PRO A 64 -10.30 7.35 4.42
N VAL A 65 -9.63 7.74 3.33
CA VAL A 65 -9.92 7.24 1.98
C VAL A 65 -9.44 5.80 1.85
N SER A 66 -10.36 4.89 1.55
CA SER A 66 -10.06 3.47 1.34
C SER A 66 -9.89 3.17 -0.16
N LEU A 67 -8.79 2.52 -0.53
CA LEU A 67 -8.66 1.87 -1.83
C LEU A 67 -9.04 0.39 -1.66
N HIS A 68 -10.07 -0.06 -2.37
CA HIS A 68 -10.46 -1.47 -2.42
C HIS A 68 -10.00 -2.09 -3.74
N ILE A 69 -9.10 -3.07 -3.68
CA ILE A 69 -8.67 -3.89 -4.81
C ILE A 69 -9.23 -5.29 -4.56
N GLY A 70 -10.32 -5.66 -5.23
CA GLY A 70 -11.00 -6.93 -5.02
C GLY A 70 -10.57 -8.01 -6.01
N GLY A 71 -10.32 -9.22 -5.53
CA GLY A 71 -10.19 -10.44 -6.35
C GLY A 71 -8.95 -10.55 -7.25
N ILE A 72 -7.88 -9.80 -6.95
CA ILE A 72 -6.64 -9.75 -7.75
C ILE A 72 -5.43 -9.86 -6.82
N ASP A 73 -4.33 -10.42 -7.34
CA ASP A 73 -3.03 -10.40 -6.66
C ASP A 73 -2.41 -8.99 -6.68
N VAL A 74 -2.06 -8.47 -5.51
CA VAL A 74 -1.26 -7.24 -5.39
C VAL A 74 0.21 -7.64 -5.31
N SER A 75 0.97 -7.36 -6.37
CA SER A 75 2.43 -7.56 -6.39
C SER A 75 3.14 -6.24 -6.12
N ILE A 76 4.08 -6.24 -5.19
CA ILE A 76 4.95 -5.11 -4.86
C ILE A 76 6.38 -5.59 -5.00
N ASP A 77 7.10 -5.08 -5.99
CA ASP A 77 8.49 -5.46 -6.26
C ASP A 77 9.47 -4.41 -5.68
N GLY A 78 10.52 -4.88 -5.00
CA GLY A 78 11.63 -4.05 -4.52
C GLY A 78 11.34 -2.99 -3.45
N ALA A 79 10.13 -2.93 -2.87
CA ALA A 79 9.76 -1.90 -1.89
C ALA A 79 9.54 -2.44 -0.46
N THR A 80 9.68 -1.56 0.54
CA THR A 80 9.27 -1.83 1.92
C THR A 80 7.75 -1.68 2.05
N ILE A 81 7.08 -2.70 2.56
CA ILE A 81 5.67 -2.61 2.98
C ILE A 81 5.63 -2.30 4.47
N THR A 82 4.99 -1.19 4.85
CA THR A 82 4.76 -0.84 6.27
C THR A 82 3.27 -0.89 6.57
N VAL A 83 2.87 -1.72 7.53
CA VAL A 83 1.49 -1.77 8.05
C VAL A 83 1.50 -1.28 9.49
N LYS A 84 0.74 -0.21 9.78
CA LYS A 84 0.68 0.43 11.11
C LYS A 84 -0.49 -0.04 11.97
N ALA A 85 -1.23 -1.04 11.49
CA ALA A 85 -2.42 -1.58 12.11
C ALA A 85 -2.33 -3.11 12.14
N ASP A 86 -3.30 -3.74 12.82
CA ASP A 86 -3.39 -5.19 12.89
C ASP A 86 -3.57 -5.80 11.50
N THR A 87 -2.90 -6.92 11.26
CA THR A 87 -3.01 -7.67 10.00
C THR A 87 -3.42 -9.11 10.28
N SER A 88 -4.40 -9.61 9.53
CA SER A 88 -4.89 -10.99 9.61
C SER A 88 -4.85 -11.64 8.24
N TYR A 89 -4.42 -12.90 8.17
CA TYR A 89 -4.37 -13.69 6.94
C TYR A 89 -5.09 -15.02 7.17
N THR A 90 -5.89 -15.46 6.19
CA THR A 90 -6.63 -16.74 6.25
C THR A 90 -5.97 -17.85 5.44
N GLY A 91 -4.90 -17.54 4.71
CA GLY A 91 -4.15 -18.49 3.88
C GLY A 91 -2.67 -18.54 4.30
N ASP A 92 -1.86 -19.11 3.42
CA ASP A 92 -0.42 -19.28 3.67
C ASP A 92 0.35 -17.97 3.51
N ILE A 93 1.35 -17.78 4.38
CA ILE A 93 2.34 -16.72 4.25
C ILE A 93 3.68 -17.38 3.93
N ALA A 94 4.19 -17.16 2.73
CA ALA A 94 5.51 -17.63 2.32
C ALA A 94 6.54 -16.49 2.40
N ILE A 95 7.56 -16.65 3.24
CA ILE A 95 8.65 -15.68 3.40
C ILE A 95 9.94 -16.33 2.93
N LYS A 96 10.52 -15.81 1.83
CA LYS A 96 11.79 -16.31 1.27
C LYS A 96 13.03 -15.71 1.95
N GLY A 97 12.85 -14.70 2.78
CA GLY A 97 13.90 -14.00 3.53
C GLY A 97 13.85 -14.30 5.03
N ASN A 98 14.41 -13.38 5.81
CA ASN A 98 14.39 -13.47 7.27
C ASN A 98 13.07 -12.93 7.83
N VAL A 99 12.66 -13.47 8.97
CA VAL A 99 11.57 -12.94 9.80
C VAL A 99 12.21 -12.41 11.09
N SER A 100 11.92 -11.16 11.43
CA SER A 100 12.27 -10.55 12.72
C SER A 100 11.00 -10.06 13.37
N ILE A 101 10.79 -10.43 14.64
CA ILE A 101 9.61 -10.09 15.42
C ILE A 101 10.12 -9.34 16.65
N ASP A 102 9.72 -8.08 16.77
CA ASP A 102 9.93 -7.26 17.97
C ASP A 102 8.64 -7.27 18.79
N GLY A 103 8.48 -8.33 19.58
CA GLY A 103 7.25 -8.65 20.29
C GLY A 103 7.07 -10.15 20.49
N ASP A 104 5.85 -10.56 20.82
CA ASP A 104 5.55 -11.96 21.10
C ASP A 104 5.20 -12.74 19.82
N LEU A 105 5.75 -13.95 19.69
CA LEU A 105 5.33 -14.93 18.70
C LEU A 105 4.55 -16.05 19.39
N THR A 106 3.26 -16.18 19.05
CA THR A 106 2.43 -17.31 19.50
C THR A 106 2.12 -18.21 18.31
N LEU A 107 2.40 -19.51 18.48
CA LEU A 107 2.12 -20.55 17.48
C LEU A 107 1.25 -21.63 18.12
N THR A 108 0.14 -21.98 17.46
CA THR A 108 -0.77 -23.05 17.91
C THR A 108 -0.56 -24.36 17.15
N GLY A 109 0.15 -24.31 16.02
CA GLY A 109 0.55 -25.46 15.20
C GLY A 109 1.99 -25.91 15.47
N GLY A 110 2.43 -26.94 14.74
CA GLY A 110 3.80 -27.44 14.82
C GLY A 110 4.79 -26.55 14.07
N VAL A 111 6.04 -26.54 14.54
CA VAL A 111 7.18 -25.92 13.84
C VAL A 111 8.03 -27.04 13.25
N THR A 112 8.23 -27.01 11.93
CA THR A 112 9.12 -27.92 11.22
C THR A 112 10.31 -27.15 10.70
N ASP A 113 11.52 -27.49 11.16
CA ASP A 113 12.75 -27.06 10.51
C ASP A 113 13.29 -28.22 9.68
N SER A 114 13.31 -28.05 8.36
CA SER A 114 13.85 -29.05 7.44
C SER A 114 15.36 -29.25 7.59
N ARG A 115 16.06 -28.29 8.20
CA ARG A 115 17.48 -28.42 8.58
C ARG A 115 17.68 -29.13 9.92
N GLY A 116 16.62 -29.28 10.70
CA GLY A 116 16.59 -30.07 11.92
C GLY A 116 17.27 -29.43 13.15
N ASP A 117 17.48 -28.12 13.16
CA ASP A 117 18.09 -27.40 14.29
C ASP A 117 17.16 -26.32 14.84
N LEU A 118 16.15 -26.77 15.58
CA LEU A 118 15.33 -25.91 16.44
C LEU A 118 15.99 -25.63 17.80
N THR A 119 17.25 -26.03 17.99
CA THR A 119 17.94 -25.99 19.29
C THR A 119 18.85 -24.78 19.45
N ASN A 120 19.22 -24.13 18.35
CA ASN A 120 20.07 -22.94 18.35
C ASN A 120 19.29 -21.65 18.62
N PHE A 121 18.66 -21.58 19.80
CA PHE A 121 18.06 -20.35 20.33
C PHE A 121 18.90 -19.83 21.51
N SER A 122 19.00 -18.51 21.61
CA SER A 122 19.56 -17.81 22.77
C SER A 122 18.46 -17.07 23.47
N THR A 123 18.31 -17.27 24.78
CA THR A 123 17.43 -16.44 25.60
C THR A 123 18.26 -15.33 26.24
N THR A 124 17.71 -14.11 26.29
CA THR A 124 18.33 -12.97 26.97
C THR A 124 17.96 -12.88 28.45
N ASP A 125 17.03 -13.71 28.91
CA ASP A 125 16.51 -13.75 30.28
C ASP A 125 17.34 -14.61 31.25
N GLY A 126 18.38 -15.29 30.76
CA GLY A 126 19.24 -16.15 31.60
C GLY A 126 18.58 -17.45 32.07
N ALA A 127 17.40 -17.81 31.54
CA ALA A 127 16.75 -19.07 31.86
C ALA A 127 17.63 -20.26 31.44
N LYS A 128 17.94 -21.16 32.39
CA LYS A 128 18.68 -22.39 32.08
C LYS A 128 17.82 -23.28 31.18
N ARG A 129 18.45 -23.75 30.11
CA ARG A 129 17.92 -24.79 29.22
C ARG A 129 17.55 -26.02 30.06
N ALA A 130 16.32 -26.50 29.91
CA ALA A 130 15.91 -27.81 30.42
C ALA A 130 16.55 -28.93 29.60
#